data_AF-A0A8J9SWW3-F1
#
_entry.id   AF-A0A8J9SWW3-F1
#
_cell.length_a   1.000
_cell.length_b   1.000
_cell.length_c   1.000
_cell.angle_alpha   90.00
_cell.angle_beta   90.00
_cell.angle_gamma   90.00
#
_symmetry.space_group_name_H-M   'P 1'
#
loop_
_entity.id
_entity.type
_entity.pdbx_description
1 polymer ?
#
loop_
_entity_poly.entity_id
_entity_poly.type
_entity_poly.pdbx_seq_one_letter_code
_entity_poly.pdbx_strand_id
1 'polypeptide(L)'
;RVAMLLFVSIAVHNFPEGLAVAASSIHSPRLGVTTTVAIALHNIPEGIAIAIPCLAARPDLPWLAFWLATLSGLAEPLGAAVALIALHEVKEVRNDPSYISMNNVLAFVAGIMIMVAILELFPEA
;
A
#
# COMPACT_ATOMS: atom_id res chain seq x y z
N ARG A 1 9.03 -17.26 -11.75
CA ARG A 1 8.79 -17.53 -10.30
C ARG A 1 9.06 -16.27 -9.49
N VAL A 2 10.26 -15.70 -9.55
CA VAL A 2 10.62 -14.43 -8.88
C VAL A 2 9.60 -13.31 -9.12
N ALA A 3 9.24 -13.03 -10.38
CA ALA A 3 8.26 -11.98 -10.69
C ALA A 3 6.87 -12.18 -10.03
N MET A 4 6.41 -13.43 -9.87
CA MET A 4 5.14 -13.71 -9.19
C MET A 4 5.24 -13.55 -7.68
N LEU A 5 6.39 -13.89 -7.09
CA LEU A 5 6.64 -13.66 -5.66
C LEU A 5 6.68 -12.15 -5.38
N LEU A 6 7.43 -11.39 -6.17
CA LEU A 6 7.48 -9.93 -6.05
C LEU A 6 6.11 -9.29 -6.28
N PHE A 7 5.35 -9.76 -7.27
CA PHE A 7 3.97 -9.31 -7.48
C PHE A 7 3.11 -9.48 -6.22
N VAL A 8 3.12 -10.66 -5.60
CA VAL A 8 2.32 -10.90 -4.39
C VAL A 8 2.84 -10.09 -3.21
N SER A 9 4.15 -10.04 -2.98
CA SER A 9 4.74 -9.28 -1.87
C SER A 9 4.40 -7.80 -1.97
N ILE A 10 4.64 -7.19 -3.13
CA ILE A 10 4.34 -5.78 -3.37
C ILE A 10 2.82 -5.54 -3.31
N ALA A 11 1.98 -6.41 -3.88
CA ALA A 11 0.52 -6.25 -3.73
C ALA A 11 0.07 -6.23 -2.25
N VAL A 12 0.73 -7.00 -1.37
CA VAL A 12 0.46 -6.94 0.07
C VAL A 12 1.03 -5.66 0.70
N HIS A 13 2.16 -5.15 0.23
CA HIS A 13 2.78 -3.88 0.65
C HIS A 13 1.92 -2.65 0.33
N ASN A 14 1.37 -2.60 -0.88
CA ASN A 14 0.58 -1.47 -1.39
C ASN A 14 -0.76 -1.34 -0.67
N PHE A 15 -1.27 -2.39 -0.02
CA PHE A 15 -2.53 -2.31 0.74
C PHE A 15 -2.43 -1.35 1.96
N PRO A 16 -1.45 -1.52 2.88
CA PRO A 16 -1.15 -0.54 3.93
C PRO A 16 -0.87 0.88 3.44
N GLU A 17 -0.20 1.05 2.30
CA GLU A 17 0.03 2.37 1.70
C GLU A 17 -1.29 3.07 1.34
N GLY A 18 -2.22 2.33 0.74
CA GLY A 18 -3.59 2.79 0.50
C GLY A 18 -4.30 3.27 1.77
N LEU A 19 -4.16 2.52 2.87
CA LEU A 19 -4.68 2.93 4.18
C LEU A 19 -4.04 4.25 4.64
N ALA A 20 -2.73 4.41 4.47
CA ALA A 20 -1.99 5.61 4.85
C ALA A 20 -2.42 6.84 4.03
N VAL A 21 -2.63 6.69 2.71
CA VAL A 21 -3.15 7.76 1.83
C VAL A 21 -4.53 8.22 2.27
N ALA A 22 -5.45 7.29 2.56
CA ALA A 22 -6.80 7.64 3.00
C ALA A 22 -6.80 8.32 4.38
N ALA A 23 -6.07 7.75 5.36
CA ALA A 23 -6.01 8.28 6.71
C ALA A 23 -5.36 9.66 6.78
N SER A 24 -4.25 9.87 6.03
CA SER A 24 -3.61 11.19 5.91
C SER A 24 -4.52 12.24 5.27
N SER A 25 -5.26 11.85 4.24
CA SER A 25 -6.22 12.71 3.54
C SER A 25 -7.40 13.13 4.43
N ILE A 26 -7.91 12.22 5.28
CA ILE A 26 -8.93 12.56 6.27
C ILE A 26 -8.37 13.49 7.35
N HIS A 27 -7.10 13.29 7.75
CA HIS A 27 -6.47 14.10 8.79
C HIS A 27 -6.27 15.56 8.36
N SER A 28 -5.68 15.80 7.18
CA SER A 28 -5.65 17.14 6.57
C SER A 28 -5.36 17.10 5.07
N PRO A 29 -5.88 18.05 4.27
CA PRO A 29 -5.60 18.10 2.83
C PRO A 29 -4.11 18.22 2.50
N ARG A 30 -3.35 18.99 3.28
CA ARG A 30 -1.90 19.16 3.09
C ARG A 30 -1.14 17.86 3.29
N LEU A 31 -1.45 17.13 4.37
CA LEU A 31 -0.83 15.84 4.65
C LEU A 31 -1.22 14.81 3.60
N GLY A 32 -2.51 14.73 3.23
CA GLY A 32 -3.00 13.85 2.17
C GLY A 32 -2.25 14.04 0.85
N VAL A 33 -2.16 15.28 0.34
CA VAL A 33 -1.42 15.56 -0.91
C VAL A 33 0.05 15.17 -0.78
N THR A 34 0.68 15.47 0.35
CA THR A 34 2.10 15.16 0.58
C THR A 34 2.33 13.65 0.61
N THR A 35 1.49 12.90 1.31
CA THR A 35 1.55 11.43 1.42
C THR A 35 1.26 10.76 0.07
N THR A 36 0.24 11.22 -0.66
CA THR A 36 -0.07 10.68 -2.00
C THR A 36 1.09 10.86 -2.97
N VAL A 37 1.72 12.04 -3.00
CA VAL A 37 2.88 12.27 -3.88
C VAL A 37 4.07 11.40 -3.46
N ALA A 38 4.31 11.26 -2.16
CA ALA A 38 5.39 10.41 -1.65
C ALA A 38 5.21 8.93 -2.05
N ILE A 39 4.00 8.38 -1.86
CA ILE A 39 3.67 7.00 -2.22
C ILE A 39 3.68 6.82 -3.74
N ALA A 40 3.14 7.76 -4.52
CA ALA A 40 3.21 7.68 -5.99
C ALA A 40 4.66 7.59 -6.51
N LEU A 41 5.60 8.27 -5.86
CA LEU A 41 7.02 8.16 -6.19
C LEU A 41 7.65 6.85 -5.69
N HIS A 42 7.16 6.28 -4.59
CA HIS A 42 7.58 4.98 -4.06
C HIS A 42 7.20 3.83 -5.00
N ASN A 43 6.02 3.91 -5.63
CA ASN A 43 5.47 2.83 -6.46
C ASN A 43 6.17 2.71 -7.82
N ILE A 44 6.91 3.74 -8.26
CA ILE A 44 7.70 3.68 -9.50
C ILE A 44 8.79 2.60 -9.38
N PRO A 45 9.70 2.66 -8.37
CA PRO A 45 10.63 1.57 -8.07
C PRO A 45 9.98 0.19 -7.92
N GLU A 46 8.86 0.09 -7.21
CA GLU A 46 8.17 -1.20 -6.99
C GLU A 46 7.64 -1.82 -8.28
N GLY A 47 6.98 -1.02 -9.12
CA GLY A 47 6.51 -1.47 -10.42
C GLY A 47 7.66 -1.94 -11.30
N ILE A 48 8.80 -1.25 -11.26
CA ILE A 48 10.03 -1.67 -11.95
C ILE A 48 10.57 -3.00 -11.38
N ALA A 49 10.53 -3.18 -10.05
CA ALA A 49 10.97 -4.40 -9.38
C ALA A 49 10.16 -5.63 -9.81
N ILE A 50 8.87 -5.48 -10.16
CA ILE A 50 8.06 -6.56 -10.76
C ILE A 50 8.37 -6.72 -12.26
N ALA A 51 8.43 -5.60 -12.99
CA ALA A 51 8.50 -5.60 -14.45
C ALA A 51 9.83 -6.16 -14.98
N ILE A 52 10.97 -5.79 -14.40
CA ILE A 52 12.30 -6.22 -14.88
C ILE A 52 12.45 -7.75 -14.82
N PRO A 53 12.23 -8.43 -13.68
CA PRO A 53 12.33 -9.89 -13.61
C PRO A 53 11.29 -10.60 -14.47
N CYS A 54 10.10 -10.00 -14.65
CA CYS A 54 9.09 -10.55 -15.54
C CYS A 54 9.56 -10.54 -17.01
N LEU A 55 10.08 -9.40 -17.48
CA LEU A 55 10.61 -9.24 -18.83
C LEU A 55 11.86 -10.11 -19.06
N ALA A 56 12.72 -10.24 -18.06
CA ALA A 56 13.89 -11.12 -18.14
C ALA A 56 13.50 -12.60 -18.30
N ALA A 57 12.40 -13.02 -17.67
CA ALA A 57 11.90 -14.39 -17.76
C ALA A 57 10.99 -14.64 -18.98
N ARG A 58 10.25 -13.63 -19.44
CA ARG A 58 9.27 -13.68 -20.53
C ARG A 58 9.38 -12.43 -21.42
N PRO A 59 10.48 -12.29 -22.19
CA PRO A 59 10.70 -11.12 -23.03
C PRO A 59 9.67 -10.98 -24.15
N ASP A 60 9.00 -12.09 -24.51
CA ASP A 60 7.89 -12.17 -25.44
C ASP A 60 6.57 -11.55 -24.92
N LEU A 61 6.46 -11.28 -23.62
CA LEU A 61 5.22 -10.84 -22.96
C LEU A 61 5.36 -9.52 -22.18
N PRO A 62 5.65 -8.39 -22.84
CA PRO A 62 5.79 -7.10 -22.14
C PRO A 62 4.50 -6.63 -21.47
N TRP A 63 3.34 -6.98 -22.04
CA TRP A 63 2.04 -6.65 -21.47
C TRP A 63 1.75 -7.41 -20.17
N LEU A 64 2.33 -8.60 -20.00
CA LEU A 64 2.24 -9.33 -18.73
C LEU A 64 2.97 -8.56 -17.63
N ALA A 65 4.18 -8.07 -17.91
CA ALA A 65 4.96 -7.27 -16.95
C ALA A 65 4.22 -5.98 -16.56
N PHE A 66 3.65 -5.28 -17.55
CA PHE A 66 2.82 -4.10 -17.33
C PHE A 66 1.61 -4.41 -16.42
N TRP A 67 0.87 -5.48 -16.70
CA TRP A 67 -0.30 -5.82 -15.89
C TRP A 67 0.05 -6.33 -14.51
N LEU A 68 1.12 -7.10 -14.33
CA LEU A 68 1.53 -7.53 -12.99
C LEU A 68 1.87 -6.30 -12.13
N ALA A 69 2.65 -5.35 -12.66
CA ALA A 69 2.95 -4.10 -11.94
C ALA A 69 1.70 -3.23 -11.70
N THR A 70 0.78 -3.16 -12.66
CA THR A 70 -0.45 -2.36 -12.50
C THR A 70 -1.40 -2.99 -11.48
N LEU A 71 -1.56 -4.31 -11.52
CA LEU A 71 -2.46 -5.05 -10.65
C LEU A 71 -1.97 -5.07 -9.20
N SER A 72 -0.65 -5.03 -8.95
CA SER A 72 -0.14 -4.90 -7.58
C SER A 72 -0.51 -3.54 -6.99
N GLY A 73 -0.42 -2.47 -7.78
CA GLY A 73 -0.84 -1.12 -7.37
C GLY A 73 -2.35 -0.96 -7.11
N LEU A 74 -3.20 -1.85 -7.64
CA LEU A 74 -4.63 -1.84 -7.30
C LEU A 74 -4.93 -2.17 -5.83
N ALA A 75 -3.95 -2.71 -5.09
CA ALA A 75 -4.07 -2.89 -3.65
C ALA A 75 -4.19 -1.57 -2.88
N GLU A 76 -3.62 -0.46 -3.39
CA GLU A 76 -3.73 0.87 -2.78
C GLU A 76 -5.18 1.41 -2.79
N PRO A 77 -5.89 1.48 -3.94
CA PRO A 77 -7.32 1.84 -3.94
C PRO A 77 -8.17 0.96 -3.02
N LEU A 78 -7.86 -0.34 -2.95
CA LEU A 78 -8.56 -1.26 -2.06
C LEU A 78 -8.30 -0.93 -0.59
N GLY A 79 -7.04 -0.72 -0.20
CA GLY A 79 -6.66 -0.25 1.13
C GLY A 79 -7.32 1.07 1.48
N ALA A 80 -7.27 2.05 0.58
CA ALA A 80 -7.91 3.35 0.77
C ALA A 80 -9.43 3.21 0.99
N ALA A 81 -10.11 2.39 0.19
CA ALA A 81 -11.54 2.13 0.36
C ALA A 81 -11.86 1.50 1.71
N VAL A 82 -11.06 0.52 2.16
CA VAL A 82 -11.21 -0.10 3.48
C VAL A 82 -11.03 0.93 4.60
N ALA A 83 -10.02 1.80 4.52
CA ALA A 83 -9.83 2.89 5.48
C ALA A 83 -11.04 3.84 5.50
N LEU A 84 -11.54 4.26 4.32
CA LEU A 84 -12.69 5.16 4.24
C LEU A 84 -13.95 4.54 4.84
N ILE A 85 -14.21 3.25 4.60
CA ILE A 85 -15.37 2.53 5.17
C ILE A 85 -15.20 2.41 6.69
N ALA A 86 -14.06 1.89 7.14
CA ALA A 86 -13.79 1.70 8.56
C ALA A 86 -13.86 3.03 9.34
N LEU A 87 -13.40 4.13 8.75
CA LEU A 87 -13.43 5.45 9.38
C LEU A 87 -14.78 6.17 9.25
N HIS A 88 -15.61 5.86 8.25
CA HIS A 88 -16.98 6.35 8.18
C HIS A 88 -17.87 5.72 9.27
N GLU A 89 -17.78 4.41 9.47
CA GLU A 89 -18.46 3.72 10.58
C GLU A 89 -18.07 4.32 11.94
N VAL A 90 -16.80 4.75 12.10
CA VAL A 90 -16.29 5.40 13.31
C VAL A 90 -16.84 6.82 13.53
N LYS A 91 -17.34 7.51 12.48
CA LYS A 91 -17.84 8.89 12.59
C LYS A 91 -19.29 8.98 13.07
N GLU A 92 -20.11 7.96 12.77
CA GLU A 92 -21.52 7.88 13.21
C GLU A 92 -21.65 7.51 14.69
N VAL A 93 -20.76 6.64 15.16
CA VAL A 93 -20.64 6.31 16.58
C VAL A 93 -19.77 7.41 17.18
N ARG A 94 -20.31 8.50 17.73
CA ARG A 94 -19.52 9.60 18.36
C ARG A 94 -19.79 9.84 19.86
N ASN A 95 -20.61 8.99 20.50
CA ASN A 95 -21.00 9.07 21.92
C ASN A 95 -20.46 7.98 22.90
N ASP A 96 -19.43 7.19 22.57
CA ASP A 96 -18.95 6.03 23.34
C ASP A 96 -17.39 6.04 23.51
N PRO A 97 -16.85 6.18 24.73
CA PRO A 97 -15.40 6.30 25.00
C PRO A 97 -14.52 5.12 24.53
N SER A 98 -15.08 4.07 23.95
CA SER A 98 -14.41 2.88 23.38
C SER A 98 -13.87 3.09 21.95
N TYR A 99 -13.64 4.34 21.52
CA TYR A 99 -13.35 4.66 20.13
C TYR A 99 -11.99 4.15 19.62
N ILE A 100 -12.02 3.45 18.49
CA ILE A 100 -10.85 3.27 17.64
C ILE A 100 -10.50 4.65 17.08
N SER A 101 -9.60 5.37 17.77
CA SER A 101 -9.15 6.67 17.32
C SER A 101 -8.40 6.56 15.99
N MET A 102 -8.41 7.62 15.18
CA MET A 102 -7.56 7.73 13.97
C MET A 102 -6.10 7.34 14.27
N ASN A 103 -5.62 7.64 15.48
CA ASN A 103 -4.28 7.31 15.92
C ASN A 103 -4.05 5.80 16.04
N ASN A 104 -5.07 5.01 16.41
CA ASN A 104 -4.97 3.56 16.49
C ASN A 104 -4.87 2.93 15.10
N VAL A 105 -5.62 3.44 14.12
CA VAL A 105 -5.55 3.00 12.72
C VAL A 105 -4.18 3.35 12.13
N LEU A 106 -3.72 4.58 12.33
CA LEU A 106 -2.38 5.00 11.89
C LEU A 106 -1.26 4.21 12.57
N ALA A 107 -1.38 3.90 13.86
CA ALA A 107 -0.41 3.08 14.58
C ALA A 107 -0.38 1.62 14.07
N PHE A 108 -1.56 1.06 13.75
CA PHE A 108 -1.66 -0.26 13.13
C PHE A 108 -1.02 -0.29 11.74
N VAL A 109 -1.33 0.69 10.88
CA VAL A 109 -0.72 0.85 9.55
C VAL A 109 0.79 1.02 9.67
N ALA A 110 1.26 1.89 10.58
CA ALA A 110 2.70 2.07 10.83
C ALA A 110 3.37 0.76 11.28
N GLY A 111 2.72 -0.03 12.14
CA GLY A 111 3.21 -1.34 12.55
C GLY A 111 3.35 -2.31 11.37
N ILE A 112 2.36 -2.36 10.48
CA ILE A 112 2.45 -3.18 9.26
C ILE A 112 3.61 -2.69 8.39
N MET A 113 3.71 -1.39 8.10
CA MET A 113 4.76 -0.84 7.25
C MET A 113 6.16 -1.07 7.82
N ILE A 114 6.34 -0.96 9.15
CA ILE A 114 7.61 -1.28 9.81
C ILE A 114 7.94 -2.77 9.64
N MET A 115 6.97 -3.65 9.89
CA MET A 115 7.19 -5.10 9.75
C MET A 115 7.51 -5.47 8.30
N VAL A 116 6.77 -4.95 7.33
CA VAL A 116 6.99 -5.21 5.90
C VAL A 116 8.35 -4.66 5.47
N ALA A 117 8.70 -3.43 5.86
CA ALA A 117 10.02 -2.87 5.58
C ALA A 117 11.15 -3.71 6.20
N ILE A 118 10.97 -4.25 7.40
CA ILE A 118 11.93 -5.19 8.01
C ILE A 118 12.04 -6.44 7.14
N LEU A 119 10.93 -7.07 6.76
CA LEU A 119 10.94 -8.30 5.95
C LEU A 119 11.52 -8.11 4.54
N GLU A 120 11.39 -6.91 3.97
CA GLU A 120 11.88 -6.59 2.63
C GLU A 120 13.33 -6.11 2.62
N LEU A 121 13.78 -5.38 3.65
CA LEU A 121 15.12 -4.77 3.72
C LEU A 121 16.12 -5.59 4.54
N PHE A 122 15.68 -6.42 5.49
CA PHE A 122 16.62 -7.32 6.14
C PHE A 122 17.05 -8.38 5.12
N PRO A 123 18.35 -8.49 4.83
CA PRO A 123 18.82 -9.53 3.95
C PRO A 123 18.42 -10.88 4.56
N GLU A 124 17.86 -11.76 3.72
CA GLU A 124 17.81 -13.19 3.99
C GLU A 124 19.25 -13.60 4.38
N ALA A 125 19.47 -13.77 5.67
CA ALA A 125 20.71 -14.33 6.22
C ALA A 125 20.70 -15.85 6.04
#